data_AF-A0A091HQE2-F1
#
_entry.id   AF-A0A091HQE2-F1
#
_cell.length_a   1.000
_cell.length_b   1.000
_cell.length_c   1.000
_cell.angle_alpha   90.00
_cell.angle_beta   90.00
_cell.angle_gamma   90.00
#
_symmetry.space_group_name_H-M   'P 1'
#
loop_
_entity.id
_entity.type
_entity.pdbx_description
1 polymer ?
#
loop_
_entity_poly.entity_id
_entity_poly.type
_entity_poly.pdbx_seq_one_letter_code
_entity_poly.pdbx_strand_id
1 'polypeptide(L)'
;SGESSEDEAQMKWEEQQIKKAVKFSQEAYVDDSLHKFQPAKPKFDPSVSLPPVNLEDVKKRLTERITSLQDVHRAHQREYEKYMEDIASSEMTVQELEKSSDATLNYKFYRAMKTYAENLINCLNEKVKDINELEWAVHLLLQQRAMALLKRRQDELKNEAAYIQHLTSGNDKPTNGSLEGDEKVQLLKMCEHRRACRRQARECAGEGDHHEGMSSDDELAPTEVTEFQKSKDNVLEDSRKIFEDVHADFCDIRKILLKFQEWKEKFPESYCDAYISFCLPKLLNPLIRFQLINWNPLEQNFTDLEEMPWFRAIEEFSDAKNISESKRDADPDEEVLCRVIEKTVLPKIGAFVKNMWDPLSTSQTKNLVQLCNNIFEKQVLSRNERSRAKEELMNMVVLRMKKSVEEDVFIPLYPKSTVEDKSSLCSKFQDRRFWSAVKLLSNVLLWDGIVQEDAVRDLGLSKLLNRYLLLNILNTPPGLDSIEKCNKVVACLPERWFQDLKSGSTLPELLNFCQHLLQCARTLYKSNHSKETEEVLLLLVKVKALQIVEDFIEEYKLEHLKSIIR
;
A
#
# COMPACT_ATOMS: atom_id res chain seq x y z
N SER A 1 28.01 25.47 -61.99
CA SER A 1 29.04 24.53 -62.47
C SER A 1 30.37 24.80 -61.78
N GLY A 2 30.45 24.49 -60.48
CA GLY A 2 31.65 24.75 -59.65
C GLY A 2 31.93 23.68 -58.57
N GLU A 3 30.94 22.85 -58.22
CA GLU A 3 31.08 21.89 -57.11
C GLU A 3 31.80 20.57 -57.48
N SER A 4 31.97 20.24 -58.77
CA SER A 4 32.63 18.97 -59.17
C SER A 4 34.16 19.01 -59.07
N SER A 5 34.78 20.19 -58.91
CA SER A 5 36.25 20.32 -58.92
C SER A 5 36.88 20.20 -57.53
N GLU A 6 36.13 20.51 -56.47
CA GLU A 6 36.63 20.45 -55.08
C GLU A 6 36.63 19.01 -54.56
N ASP A 7 35.61 18.22 -54.89
CA ASP A 7 35.54 16.78 -54.53
C ASP A 7 36.64 15.94 -55.18
N GLU A 8 37.04 16.26 -56.42
CA GLU A 8 38.18 15.59 -57.07
C GLU A 8 39.53 15.94 -56.43
N ALA A 9 39.69 17.17 -55.95
CA ALA A 9 40.92 17.61 -55.29
C ALA A 9 41.05 16.98 -53.90
N GLN A 10 39.95 16.87 -53.16
CA GLN A 10 39.86 16.20 -51.87
C GLN A 10 40.21 14.71 -51.99
N MET A 11 39.60 13.99 -52.95
CA MET A 11 39.90 12.58 -53.18
C MET A 11 41.36 12.33 -53.57
N LYS A 12 41.95 13.17 -54.43
CA LYS A 12 43.37 13.06 -54.81
C LYS A 12 44.32 13.33 -53.63
N TRP A 13 43.94 14.21 -52.70
CA TRP A 13 44.71 14.48 -51.50
C TRP A 13 44.65 13.31 -50.51
N GLU A 14 43.47 12.74 -50.28
CA GLU A 14 43.29 11.56 -49.41
C GLU A 14 44.06 10.33 -49.95
N GLU A 15 44.02 10.09 -51.26
CA GLU A 15 44.76 9.00 -51.90
C GLU A 15 46.29 9.17 -51.76
N GLN A 16 46.79 10.41 -51.74
CA GLN A 16 48.21 10.72 -51.51
C GLN A 16 48.63 10.51 -50.05
N GLN A 17 47.75 10.79 -49.07
CA GLN A 17 48.03 10.52 -47.66
C GLN A 17 48.06 9.03 -47.37
N ILE A 18 47.14 8.25 -47.96
CA ILE A 18 47.11 6.80 -47.84
C ILE A 18 48.39 6.18 -48.46
N LYS A 19 48.83 6.66 -49.63
CA LYS A 19 50.10 6.21 -50.24
C LYS A 19 51.34 6.54 -49.39
N LYS A 20 51.34 7.64 -48.62
CA LYS A 20 52.41 7.97 -47.68
C LYS A 20 52.41 7.04 -46.45
N ALA A 21 51.24 6.74 -45.89
CA ALA A 21 51.11 5.85 -44.73
C ALA A 21 51.44 4.38 -45.05
N VAL A 22 51.07 3.90 -46.25
CA VAL A 22 51.39 2.54 -46.71
C VAL A 22 52.88 2.37 -46.96
N LYS A 23 53.58 3.41 -47.47
CA LYS A 23 55.06 3.39 -47.58
C LYS A 23 55.76 3.28 -46.22
N PHE A 24 55.28 4.00 -45.21
CA PHE A 24 55.84 3.92 -43.85
C PHE A 24 55.62 2.56 -43.19
N SER A 25 54.52 1.87 -43.51
CA SER A 25 54.18 0.58 -42.90
C SER A 25 54.93 -0.61 -43.52
N GLN A 26 55.44 -0.46 -44.76
CA GLN A 26 56.18 -1.50 -45.46
C GLN A 26 57.71 -1.44 -45.22
N GLU A 27 58.21 -0.33 -44.69
CA GLU A 27 59.64 -0.13 -44.35
C GLU A 27 60.00 -0.49 -42.89
N ALA A 28 59.01 -0.76 -42.02
CA ALA A 28 59.23 -1.02 -40.59
C ALA A 28 59.45 -2.50 -40.20
N TYR A 29 59.48 -3.43 -41.16
CA TYR A 29 59.74 -4.86 -40.91
C TYR A 29 60.63 -5.46 -41.99
N VAL A 30 61.90 -5.04 -42.03
CA VAL A 30 62.98 -5.88 -42.55
C VAL A 30 64.16 -5.76 -41.60
N ASP A 31 64.43 -6.90 -40.96
CA ASP A 31 65.61 -7.30 -40.22
C ASP A 31 66.90 -6.57 -40.65
N ASP A 32 67.45 -5.80 -39.71
CA ASP A 32 68.74 -5.11 -39.80
C ASP A 32 69.88 -6.13 -39.64
N SER A 33 70.06 -6.98 -40.66
CA SER A 33 71.19 -7.89 -40.77
C SER A 33 72.17 -7.42 -41.85
N LEU A 34 73.15 -6.62 -41.40
CA LEU A 34 74.54 -6.59 -41.87
C LEU A 34 74.77 -6.63 -43.40
N HIS A 35 74.19 -5.71 -44.17
CA HIS A 35 74.76 -5.35 -45.46
C HIS A 35 75.66 -4.13 -45.32
N LYS A 36 76.96 -4.42 -45.09
CA LYS A 36 78.08 -3.51 -45.32
C LYS A 36 77.87 -2.81 -46.66
N PHE A 37 77.43 -1.55 -46.64
CA PHE A 37 77.68 -0.65 -47.76
C PHE A 37 79.19 -0.51 -47.87
N GLN A 38 79.78 -1.23 -48.82
CA GLN A 38 81.13 -0.94 -49.27
C GLN A 38 81.11 0.47 -49.84
N PRO A 39 81.86 1.43 -49.29
CA PRO A 39 82.08 2.67 -50.01
C PRO A 39 82.82 2.30 -51.29
N ALA A 40 82.25 2.68 -52.44
CA ALA A 40 82.94 2.54 -53.71
C ALA A 40 84.34 3.18 -53.56
N LYS A 41 85.38 2.37 -53.73
CA LYS A 41 86.77 2.85 -53.69
C LYS A 41 86.90 4.02 -54.68
N PRO A 42 87.30 5.22 -54.25
CA PRO A 42 87.70 6.25 -55.20
C PRO A 42 88.88 5.69 -56.00
N LYS A 43 88.78 5.65 -57.32
CA LYS A 43 89.95 5.42 -58.17
C LYS A 43 90.89 6.60 -57.96
N PHE A 44 91.98 6.37 -57.25
CA PHE A 44 93.07 7.34 -57.14
C PHE A 44 93.83 7.36 -58.47
N ASP A 45 93.73 8.49 -59.18
CA ASP A 45 94.59 8.82 -60.31
C ASP A 45 95.91 9.37 -59.75
N PRO A 46 97.08 8.74 -60.01
CA PRO A 46 98.35 9.16 -59.42
C PRO A 46 98.96 10.31 -60.25
N SER A 47 98.28 11.45 -60.33
CA SER A 47 98.87 12.67 -60.91
C SER A 47 98.12 13.94 -60.52
N VAL A 48 98.02 14.22 -59.22
CA VAL A 48 97.75 15.58 -58.74
C VAL A 48 98.65 15.84 -57.53
N SER A 49 99.55 16.81 -57.66
CA SER A 49 100.37 17.29 -56.54
C SER A 49 99.44 17.77 -55.42
N LEU A 50 99.53 17.14 -54.25
CA LEU A 50 98.85 17.65 -53.05
C LEU A 50 99.42 19.04 -52.72
N PRO A 51 98.57 20.08 -52.61
CA PRO A 51 99.04 21.40 -52.25
C PRO A 51 99.64 21.38 -50.84
N PRO A 52 100.65 22.24 -50.56
CA PRO A 52 101.31 22.25 -49.27
C PRO A 52 100.28 22.62 -48.18
N VAL A 53 100.05 21.70 -47.26
CA VAL A 53 99.15 21.90 -46.13
C VAL A 53 99.80 22.92 -45.18
N ASN A 54 99.21 24.11 -45.09
CA ASN A 54 99.62 25.12 -44.13
C ASN A 54 99.00 24.78 -42.76
N LEU A 55 99.70 25.05 -41.66
CA LEU A 55 99.20 24.84 -40.28
C LEU A 55 97.88 25.59 -40.06
N GLU A 56 97.72 26.75 -40.70
CA GLU A 56 96.48 27.53 -40.67
C GLU A 56 95.29 26.82 -41.35
N ASP A 57 95.53 26.00 -42.39
CA ASP A 57 94.46 25.22 -43.04
C ASP A 57 93.99 24.06 -42.14
N VAL A 58 94.92 23.43 -41.42
CA VAL A 58 94.59 22.38 -40.43
C VAL A 58 93.83 22.97 -39.25
N LYS A 59 94.28 24.13 -38.74
CA LYS A 59 93.61 24.85 -37.66
C LYS A 59 92.21 25.31 -38.08
N LYS A 60 92.04 25.79 -39.32
CA LYS A 60 90.74 26.13 -39.90
C LYS A 60 89.82 24.92 -39.96
N ARG A 61 90.27 23.79 -40.51
CA ARG A 61 89.49 22.54 -40.58
C ARG A 61 89.10 22.00 -39.19
N LEU A 62 90.01 22.10 -38.22
CA LEU A 62 89.71 21.70 -36.83
C LEU A 62 88.69 22.63 -36.18
N THR A 63 88.81 23.94 -36.42
CA THR A 63 87.85 24.93 -35.91
C THR A 63 86.48 24.71 -36.53
N GLU A 64 86.39 24.51 -37.85
CA GLU A 64 85.16 24.17 -38.57
C GLU A 64 84.51 22.88 -38.06
N ARG A 65 85.32 21.87 -37.73
CA ARG A 65 84.83 20.61 -37.17
C ARG A 65 84.36 20.74 -35.73
N ILE A 66 85.03 21.56 -34.92
CA ILE A 66 84.59 21.88 -33.55
C ILE A 66 83.27 22.66 -33.59
N THR A 67 83.15 23.67 -34.45
CA THR A 67 81.88 24.41 -34.60
C THR A 67 80.77 23.49 -35.07
N SER A 68 81.03 22.62 -36.04
CA SER A 68 80.06 21.61 -36.49
C SER A 68 79.62 20.67 -35.36
N LEU A 69 80.56 20.16 -34.55
CA LEU A 69 80.24 19.30 -33.42
C LEU A 69 79.48 20.04 -32.32
N GLN A 70 79.79 21.31 -32.07
CA GLN A 70 79.06 22.15 -31.13
C GLN A 70 77.63 22.42 -31.61
N ASP A 71 77.44 22.63 -32.92
CA ASP A 71 76.12 22.82 -33.51
C ASP A 71 75.28 21.53 -33.44
N VAL A 72 75.89 20.38 -33.71
CA VAL A 72 75.25 19.06 -33.53
C VAL A 72 74.92 18.81 -32.05
N HIS A 73 75.83 19.11 -31.13
CA HIS A 73 75.56 18.95 -29.70
C HIS A 73 74.42 19.86 -29.23
N ARG A 74 74.39 21.12 -29.68
CA ARG A 74 73.27 22.03 -29.41
C ARG A 74 71.96 21.55 -30.04
N ALA A 75 72.01 20.92 -31.20
CA ALA A 75 70.84 20.31 -31.83
C ALA A 75 70.33 19.13 -31.01
N HIS A 76 71.20 18.19 -30.64
CA HIS A 76 70.85 17.04 -29.80
C HIS A 76 70.36 17.48 -28.40
N GLN A 77 70.95 18.52 -27.82
CA GLN A 77 70.50 19.06 -26.53
C GLN A 77 69.08 19.61 -26.63
N ARG A 78 68.76 20.36 -27.71
CA ARG A 78 67.39 20.85 -27.97
C ARG A 78 66.41 19.71 -28.24
N GLU A 79 66.84 18.66 -28.94
CA GLU A 79 66.02 17.47 -29.15
C GLU A 79 65.78 16.71 -27.84
N TYR A 80 66.79 16.59 -26.98
CA TYR A 80 66.67 15.97 -25.66
C TYR A 80 65.71 16.74 -24.75
N GLU A 81 65.83 18.07 -24.70
CA GLU A 81 64.90 18.94 -23.96
C GLU A 81 63.46 18.78 -24.46
N LYS A 82 63.27 18.74 -25.79
CA LYS A 82 61.98 18.47 -26.39
C LYS A 82 61.43 17.08 -26.00
N TYR A 83 62.26 16.04 -26.02
CA TYR A 83 61.82 14.70 -25.60
C TYR A 83 61.42 14.66 -24.13
N MET A 84 62.11 15.40 -23.25
CA MET A 84 61.74 15.49 -21.84
C MET A 84 60.38 16.19 -21.65
N GLU A 85 60.10 17.25 -22.40
CA GLU A 85 58.79 17.93 -22.41
C GLU A 85 57.69 17.00 -22.95
N ASP A 86 57.96 16.29 -24.04
CA ASP A 86 57.02 15.34 -24.66
C ASP A 86 56.69 14.18 -23.69
N ILE A 87 57.68 13.66 -22.96
CA ILE A 87 57.47 12.62 -21.94
C ILE A 87 56.59 13.15 -20.80
N ALA A 88 56.88 14.33 -20.26
CA ALA A 88 56.09 14.91 -19.16
C ALA A 88 54.63 15.20 -19.59
N SER A 89 54.44 15.74 -20.79
CA SER A 89 53.11 15.93 -21.40
C SER A 89 52.36 14.61 -21.58
N SER A 90 53.05 13.57 -22.03
CA SER A 90 52.46 12.23 -22.20
C SER A 90 52.07 11.62 -20.85
N GLU A 91 52.90 11.74 -19.81
CA GLU A 91 52.60 11.23 -18.47
C GLU A 91 51.36 11.92 -17.88
N MET A 92 51.25 13.25 -18.04
CA MET A 92 50.05 13.99 -17.64
C MET A 92 48.81 13.53 -18.41
N THR A 93 48.93 13.32 -19.72
CA THR A 93 47.83 12.85 -20.57
C THR A 93 47.38 11.44 -20.16
N VAL A 94 48.31 10.54 -19.83
CA VAL A 94 47.99 9.19 -19.34
C VAL A 94 47.23 9.26 -18.02
N GLN A 95 47.67 10.06 -17.05
CA GLN A 95 46.96 10.23 -15.78
C GLN A 95 45.55 10.82 -15.96
N GLU A 96 45.35 11.73 -16.91
CA GLU A 96 44.04 12.30 -17.22
C GLU A 96 43.11 11.30 -17.92
N LEU A 97 43.66 10.47 -18.82
CA LEU A 97 42.93 9.38 -19.45
C LEU A 97 42.58 8.25 -18.47
N GLU A 98 43.43 7.94 -17.50
CA GLU A 98 43.11 6.96 -16.45
C GLU A 98 41.96 7.44 -15.55
N LYS A 99 41.87 8.74 -15.25
CA LYS A 99 40.69 9.33 -14.59
C LYS A 99 39.42 9.25 -15.44
N SER A 100 39.53 9.17 -16.77
CA SER A 100 38.38 9.01 -17.67
C SER A 100 37.78 7.58 -17.68
N SER A 101 38.44 6.62 -17.03
CA SER A 101 37.94 5.24 -16.88
C SER A 101 36.58 5.18 -16.17
N ASP A 102 36.38 6.01 -15.14
CA ASP A 102 35.14 6.05 -14.37
C ASP A 102 33.95 6.55 -15.21
N ALA A 103 34.19 7.52 -16.09
CA ALA A 103 33.16 8.01 -17.03
C ALA A 103 32.73 6.90 -18.01
N THR A 104 33.66 6.05 -18.45
CA THR A 104 33.36 4.92 -19.33
C THR A 104 32.54 3.85 -18.61
N LEU A 105 32.85 3.57 -17.34
CA LEU A 105 32.09 2.63 -16.51
C LEU A 105 30.68 3.16 -16.19
N ASN A 106 30.55 4.43 -15.82
CA ASN A 106 29.25 5.07 -15.58
C ASN A 106 28.39 5.10 -16.85
N TYR A 107 28.99 5.39 -18.01
CA TYR A 107 28.28 5.30 -19.29
C TYR A 107 27.75 3.89 -19.58
N LYS A 108 28.56 2.84 -19.32
CA LYS A 108 28.13 1.44 -19.45
C LYS A 108 26.98 1.12 -18.50
N PHE A 109 27.05 1.59 -17.25
CA PHE A 109 25.96 1.48 -16.28
C PHE A 109 24.66 2.10 -16.82
N TYR A 110 24.67 3.38 -17.18
CA TYR A 110 23.48 4.08 -17.67
C TYR A 110 22.89 3.42 -18.91
N ARG A 111 23.75 2.98 -19.84
CA ARG A 111 23.30 2.28 -21.05
C ARG A 111 22.66 0.93 -20.73
N ALA A 112 23.30 0.12 -19.88
CA ALA A 112 22.78 -1.19 -19.49
C ALA A 112 21.45 -1.06 -18.72
N MET A 113 21.41 -0.16 -17.74
CA MET A 113 20.20 0.12 -16.95
C MET A 113 19.06 0.62 -17.85
N LYS A 114 19.35 1.58 -18.74
CA LYS A 114 18.36 2.09 -19.70
C LYS A 114 17.79 0.97 -20.57
N THR A 115 18.64 0.16 -21.19
CA THR A 115 18.18 -0.94 -22.06
C THR A 115 17.33 -1.94 -21.29
N TYR A 116 17.74 -2.31 -20.07
CA TYR A 116 16.94 -3.21 -19.24
C TYR A 116 15.60 -2.59 -18.85
N ALA A 117 15.59 -1.33 -18.38
CA ALA A 117 14.38 -0.63 -17.99
C ALA A 117 13.42 -0.44 -19.16
N GLU A 118 13.92 -0.11 -20.37
CA GLU A 118 13.11 -0.02 -21.58
C GLU A 118 12.46 -1.36 -21.93
N ASN A 119 13.23 -2.45 -21.89
CA ASN A 119 12.69 -3.80 -22.16
C ASN A 119 11.64 -4.21 -21.13
N LEU A 120 11.91 -3.95 -19.84
CA LEU A 120 10.97 -4.22 -18.75
C LEU A 120 9.70 -3.40 -18.89
N ILE A 121 9.82 -2.09 -19.13
CA ILE A 121 8.66 -1.20 -19.31
C ILE A 121 7.85 -1.60 -20.54
N ASN A 122 8.49 -1.93 -21.66
CA ASN A 122 7.79 -2.39 -22.86
C ASN A 122 7.01 -3.68 -22.59
N CYS A 123 7.64 -4.66 -21.93
CA CYS A 123 6.99 -5.90 -21.51
C CYS A 123 5.79 -5.62 -20.60
N LEU A 124 5.97 -4.82 -19.54
CA LEU A 124 4.91 -4.50 -18.60
C LEU A 124 3.77 -3.72 -19.27
N ASN A 125 4.07 -2.78 -20.17
CA ASN A 125 3.06 -2.00 -20.89
C ASN A 125 2.16 -2.88 -21.76
N GLU A 126 2.72 -3.93 -22.38
CA GLU A 126 1.94 -4.92 -23.13
C GLU A 126 0.96 -5.66 -22.20
N LYS A 127 1.42 -6.07 -21.01
CA LYS A 127 0.62 -6.87 -20.05
C LYS A 127 -0.33 -6.05 -19.16
N VAL A 128 -0.09 -4.74 -18.98
CA VAL A 128 -0.89 -3.87 -18.09
C VAL A 128 -2.36 -3.84 -18.52
N LYS A 129 -2.65 -3.90 -19.81
CA LYS A 129 -4.03 -3.94 -20.30
C LYS A 129 -4.78 -5.17 -19.78
N ASP A 130 -4.17 -6.35 -19.91
CA ASP A 130 -4.77 -7.61 -19.45
C ASP A 130 -4.91 -7.63 -17.92
N ILE A 131 -3.91 -7.14 -17.20
CA ILE A 131 -3.97 -6.99 -15.73
C ILE A 131 -5.14 -6.09 -15.32
N ASN A 132 -5.34 -4.96 -16.01
CA ASN A 132 -6.46 -4.05 -15.73
C ASN A 132 -7.81 -4.72 -15.99
N GLU A 133 -7.96 -5.45 -17.08
CA GLU A 133 -9.20 -6.14 -17.45
C GLU A 133 -9.56 -7.23 -16.43
N LEU A 134 -8.58 -8.05 -16.04
CA LEU A 134 -8.79 -9.13 -15.08
C LEU A 134 -9.02 -8.61 -13.66
N GLU A 135 -8.25 -7.61 -13.22
CA GLU A 135 -8.47 -6.96 -11.92
C GLU A 135 -9.86 -6.31 -11.86
N TRP A 136 -10.30 -5.66 -12.94
CA TRP A 136 -11.65 -5.11 -13.03
C TRP A 136 -12.71 -6.21 -12.98
N ALA A 137 -12.52 -7.32 -13.69
CA ALA A 137 -13.46 -8.44 -13.70
C ALA A 137 -13.65 -9.05 -12.29
N VAL A 138 -12.56 -9.29 -11.55
CA VAL A 138 -12.64 -9.76 -10.16
C VAL A 138 -13.35 -8.73 -9.27
N HIS A 139 -12.98 -7.45 -9.37
CA HIS A 139 -13.63 -6.41 -8.56
C HIS A 139 -15.13 -6.29 -8.87
N LEU A 140 -15.53 -6.39 -10.13
CA LEU A 140 -16.94 -6.34 -10.52
C LEU A 140 -17.72 -7.52 -9.94
N LEU A 141 -17.17 -8.74 -10.01
CA LEU A 141 -17.80 -9.92 -9.41
C LEU A 141 -18.02 -9.74 -7.91
N LEU A 142 -16.99 -9.27 -7.19
CA LEU A 142 -17.07 -9.01 -5.75
C LEU A 142 -18.07 -7.89 -5.41
N GLN A 143 -18.09 -6.82 -6.20
CA GLN A 143 -19.03 -5.72 -6.04
C GLN A 143 -20.48 -6.17 -6.28
N GLN A 144 -20.74 -6.96 -7.33
CA GLN A 144 -22.07 -7.51 -7.60
C GLN A 144 -22.56 -8.37 -6.46
N ARG A 145 -21.69 -9.23 -5.91
CA ARG A 145 -21.99 -10.04 -4.71
C ARG A 145 -22.35 -9.16 -3.51
N ALA A 146 -21.53 -8.15 -3.20
CA ALA A 146 -21.78 -7.25 -2.08
C ALA A 146 -23.10 -6.46 -2.25
N MET A 147 -23.37 -5.97 -3.47
CA MET A 147 -24.61 -5.27 -3.80
C MET A 147 -25.84 -6.17 -3.68
N ALA A 148 -25.75 -7.44 -4.11
CA ALA A 148 -26.84 -8.41 -4.01
C ALA A 148 -27.19 -8.70 -2.55
N LEU A 149 -26.18 -8.91 -1.69
CA LEU A 149 -26.36 -9.11 -0.25
C LEU A 149 -27.00 -7.89 0.43
N LEU A 150 -26.48 -6.69 0.14
CA LEU A 150 -27.03 -5.45 0.68
C LEU A 150 -28.48 -5.24 0.26
N LYS A 151 -28.77 -5.39 -1.04
CA LYS A 151 -30.11 -5.24 -1.59
C LYS A 151 -31.08 -6.24 -0.97
N ARG A 152 -30.68 -7.51 -0.87
CA ARG A 152 -31.46 -8.56 -0.22
C ARG A 152 -31.84 -8.13 1.20
N ARG A 153 -30.87 -7.72 2.01
CA ARG A 153 -31.13 -7.28 3.39
C ARG A 153 -32.11 -6.11 3.46
N GLN A 154 -31.95 -5.11 2.59
CA GLN A 154 -32.85 -3.95 2.54
C GLN A 154 -34.27 -4.32 2.09
N ASP A 155 -34.40 -5.22 1.12
CA ASP A 155 -35.70 -5.70 0.63
C ASP A 155 -36.40 -6.55 1.69
N GLU A 156 -35.68 -7.44 2.38
CA GLU A 156 -36.19 -8.21 3.52
C GLU A 156 -36.71 -7.29 4.62
N LEU A 157 -35.95 -6.26 4.99
CA LEU A 157 -36.34 -5.27 6.00
C LEU A 157 -37.63 -4.54 5.60
N LYS A 158 -37.71 -4.04 4.37
CA LYS A 158 -38.88 -3.33 3.85
C LYS A 158 -40.12 -4.23 3.83
N ASN A 159 -39.96 -5.47 3.36
CA ASN A 159 -41.05 -6.43 3.26
C ASN A 159 -41.57 -6.84 4.64
N GLU A 160 -40.68 -7.10 5.60
CA GLU A 160 -41.06 -7.45 6.97
C GLU A 160 -41.75 -6.26 7.68
N ALA A 161 -41.22 -5.05 7.54
CA ALA A 161 -41.84 -3.85 8.10
C ALA A 161 -43.24 -3.60 7.53
N ALA A 162 -43.41 -3.70 6.22
CA ALA A 162 -44.71 -3.52 5.55
C ALA A 162 -45.73 -4.59 5.97
N TYR A 163 -45.29 -5.84 6.12
CA TYR A 163 -46.15 -6.94 6.58
C TYR A 163 -46.66 -6.70 8.01
N ILE A 164 -45.77 -6.33 8.93
CA ILE A 164 -46.15 -6.04 10.32
C ILE A 164 -47.08 -4.81 10.41
N GLN A 165 -46.81 -3.79 9.60
CA GLN A 165 -47.67 -2.61 9.53
C GLN A 165 -49.08 -2.95 9.02
N HIS A 166 -49.20 -3.83 8.03
CA HIS A 166 -50.50 -4.29 7.53
C HIS A 166 -51.30 -5.01 8.63
N LEU A 167 -50.67 -5.95 9.35
CA LEU A 167 -51.33 -6.70 10.43
C LEU A 167 -51.79 -5.80 11.59
N THR A 168 -51.01 -4.76 11.91
CA THR A 168 -51.32 -3.84 13.00
C THR A 168 -52.36 -2.77 12.64
N SER A 169 -52.57 -2.47 11.35
CA SER A 169 -53.48 -1.40 10.90
C SER A 169 -54.96 -1.81 10.84
N GLY A 170 -55.30 -3.09 11.08
CA GLY A 170 -56.69 -3.56 11.24
C GLY A 170 -57.60 -3.44 10.01
N ASN A 171 -57.07 -3.12 8.82
CA ASN A 171 -57.84 -2.86 7.60
C ASN A 171 -58.06 -4.14 6.75
N ASP A 172 -58.33 -5.27 7.40
CA ASP A 172 -58.65 -6.53 6.71
C ASP A 172 -60.05 -6.47 6.08
N LYS A 173 -60.15 -5.86 4.90
CA LYS A 173 -61.02 -6.38 3.85
C LYS A 173 -60.16 -7.25 2.94
N PRO A 174 -60.48 -8.54 2.77
CA PRO A 174 -59.82 -9.36 1.76
C PRO A 174 -60.30 -8.87 0.41
N THR A 175 -59.56 -7.93 -0.18
CA THR A 175 -59.80 -7.56 -1.57
C THR A 175 -59.26 -8.71 -2.42
N ASN A 176 -60.18 -9.51 -2.96
CA ASN A 176 -59.90 -10.64 -3.86
C ASN A 176 -58.83 -10.25 -4.90
N GLY A 177 -57.65 -10.86 -4.78
CA GLY A 177 -56.55 -10.69 -5.75
C GLY A 177 -55.15 -11.06 -5.25
N SER A 178 -54.99 -12.05 -4.36
CA SER A 178 -53.72 -12.28 -3.66
C SER A 178 -52.78 -13.25 -4.40
N LEU A 179 -52.18 -12.83 -5.51
CA LEU A 179 -50.89 -13.41 -5.96
C LEU A 179 -49.72 -12.70 -5.24
N GLU A 180 -49.84 -11.38 -5.05
CA GLU A 180 -48.80 -10.53 -4.47
C GLU A 180 -48.66 -10.68 -2.93
N GLY A 181 -49.75 -11.05 -2.24
CA GLY A 181 -49.73 -11.35 -0.80
C GLY A 181 -49.08 -12.70 -0.50
N ASP A 182 -49.32 -13.70 -1.35
CA ASP A 182 -48.78 -15.05 -1.21
C ASP A 182 -47.26 -15.07 -1.42
N GLU A 183 -46.75 -14.29 -2.39
CA GLU A 183 -45.31 -14.12 -2.63
C GLU A 183 -44.59 -13.46 -1.44
N LYS A 184 -45.18 -12.41 -0.84
CA LYS A 184 -44.61 -11.75 0.35
C LYS A 184 -44.55 -12.68 1.56
N VAL A 185 -45.59 -13.49 1.77
CA VAL A 185 -45.64 -14.49 2.85
C VAL A 185 -44.60 -15.59 2.63
N GLN A 186 -44.39 -16.03 1.38
CA GLN A 186 -43.31 -16.98 1.06
C GLN A 186 -41.93 -16.37 1.36
N LEU A 187 -41.68 -15.12 0.99
CA LEU A 187 -40.41 -14.44 1.24
C LEU A 187 -40.12 -14.34 2.76
N LEU A 188 -41.11 -13.97 3.57
CA LEU A 188 -41.00 -13.97 5.04
C LEU A 188 -40.64 -15.34 5.62
N LYS A 189 -41.26 -16.42 5.11
CA LYS A 189 -40.91 -17.79 5.52
C LYS A 189 -39.47 -18.14 5.16
N MET A 190 -39.00 -17.73 3.99
CA MET A 190 -37.59 -17.91 3.59
C MET A 190 -36.64 -17.13 4.50
N CYS A 191 -36.98 -15.90 4.90
CA CYS A 191 -36.20 -15.11 5.84
C CYS A 191 -36.11 -15.78 7.22
N GLU A 192 -37.24 -16.25 7.76
CA GLU A 192 -37.27 -16.99 9.03
C GLU A 192 -36.49 -18.30 8.94
N HIS A 193 -36.57 -19.01 7.81
CA HIS A 193 -35.78 -20.22 7.57
C HIS A 193 -34.26 -19.93 7.63
N ARG A 194 -33.78 -18.87 6.96
CA ARG A 194 -32.37 -18.44 7.05
C ARG A 194 -31.97 -18.12 8.49
N ARG A 195 -32.81 -17.38 9.22
CA ARG A 195 -32.58 -17.06 10.64
C ARG A 195 -32.52 -18.33 11.50
N ALA A 196 -33.42 -19.29 11.27
CA ALA A 196 -33.43 -20.58 11.97
C ALA A 196 -32.17 -21.40 11.71
N CYS A 197 -31.72 -21.50 10.45
CA CYS A 197 -30.46 -22.17 10.10
C CYS A 197 -29.26 -21.52 10.82
N ARG A 198 -29.22 -20.18 10.91
CA ARG A 198 -28.19 -19.45 11.65
C ARG A 198 -28.23 -19.73 13.15
N ARG A 199 -29.42 -19.81 13.75
CA ARG A 199 -29.58 -20.17 15.17
C ARG A 199 -28.99 -21.57 15.43
N GLN A 200 -29.38 -22.55 14.62
CA GLN A 200 -28.88 -23.91 14.73
C GLN A 200 -27.35 -24.00 14.56
N ALA A 201 -26.78 -23.29 13.59
CA ALA A 201 -25.33 -23.29 13.37
C ALA A 201 -24.56 -22.76 14.60
N ARG A 202 -25.06 -21.71 15.26
CA ARG A 202 -24.45 -21.16 16.49
C ARG A 202 -24.59 -22.07 17.70
N GLU A 203 -25.74 -22.70 17.86
CA GLU A 203 -25.96 -23.71 18.90
C GLU A 203 -24.95 -24.85 18.77
N CYS A 204 -24.69 -25.32 17.53
CA CYS A 204 -23.65 -26.31 17.25
C CYS A 204 -22.22 -25.79 17.55
N ALA A 205 -21.97 -24.50 17.40
CA ALA A 205 -20.67 -23.86 17.66
C ALA A 205 -20.44 -23.50 19.14
N GLY A 206 -21.45 -23.62 20.01
CA GLY A 206 -21.36 -23.25 21.43
C GLY A 206 -21.39 -21.75 21.71
N GLU A 207 -21.86 -20.93 20.76
CA GLU A 207 -22.00 -19.47 20.92
C GLU A 207 -23.33 -19.14 21.62
N GLY A 208 -23.32 -19.03 22.96
CA GLY A 208 -24.52 -18.82 23.77
C GLY A 208 -24.97 -17.36 23.96
N ASP A 209 -24.08 -16.38 23.78
CA ASP A 209 -24.35 -14.96 24.01
C ASP A 209 -24.66 -14.22 22.69
N HIS A 210 -25.82 -14.52 22.08
CA HIS A 210 -26.21 -13.95 20.78
C HIS A 210 -27.69 -13.58 20.73
N HIS A 211 -27.97 -12.33 20.36
CA HIS A 211 -29.34 -11.85 20.13
C HIS A 211 -29.74 -11.92 18.65
N GLU A 212 -31.01 -12.25 18.38
CA GLU A 212 -31.58 -12.10 17.03
C GLU A 212 -31.33 -10.66 16.52
N GLY A 213 -30.74 -10.52 15.33
CA GLY A 213 -30.34 -9.22 14.77
C GLY A 213 -28.83 -8.94 14.77
N MET A 214 -28.03 -9.70 15.53
CA MET A 214 -26.56 -9.57 15.53
C MET A 214 -25.83 -10.34 14.42
N SER A 215 -26.56 -11.07 13.57
CA SER A 215 -25.99 -11.79 12.42
C SER A 215 -25.47 -10.86 11.33
N SER A 216 -24.44 -11.27 10.57
CA SER A 216 -23.90 -10.47 9.45
C SER A 216 -24.66 -10.62 8.15
N ASP A 217 -25.49 -11.65 8.02
CA ASP A 217 -26.33 -11.91 6.85
C ASP A 217 -25.51 -12.08 5.55
N ASP A 218 -24.28 -12.57 5.70
CA ASP A 218 -23.29 -12.81 4.62
C ASP A 218 -23.57 -14.10 3.83
N GLU A 219 -24.57 -14.90 4.23
CA GLU A 219 -24.89 -16.18 3.59
C GLU A 219 -25.37 -16.03 2.14
N LEU A 220 -24.98 -16.97 1.29
CA LEU A 220 -25.46 -17.10 -0.10
C LEU A 220 -26.09 -18.49 -0.29
N ALA A 221 -26.97 -18.61 -1.28
CA ALA A 221 -27.49 -19.91 -1.66
C ALA A 221 -26.34 -20.79 -2.22
N PRO A 222 -26.36 -22.12 -2.02
CA PRO A 222 -25.28 -23.00 -2.52
C PRO A 222 -25.02 -22.85 -4.02
N THR A 223 -26.07 -22.64 -4.82
CA THR A 223 -25.96 -22.38 -6.26
C THR A 223 -25.21 -21.08 -6.56
N GLU A 224 -25.55 -19.99 -5.88
CA GLU A 224 -24.87 -18.69 -6.02
C GLU A 224 -23.40 -18.78 -5.62
N VAL A 225 -23.08 -19.54 -4.56
CA VAL A 225 -21.69 -19.78 -4.16
C VAL A 225 -20.93 -20.52 -5.26
N THR A 226 -21.51 -21.58 -5.84
CA THR A 226 -20.85 -22.34 -6.90
C THR A 226 -20.68 -21.54 -8.19
N GLU A 227 -21.66 -20.71 -8.56
CA GLU A 227 -21.58 -19.86 -9.75
C GLU A 227 -20.57 -18.73 -9.58
N PHE A 228 -20.55 -18.10 -8.41
CA PHE A 228 -19.57 -17.08 -8.06
C PHE A 228 -18.15 -17.67 -8.08
N GLN A 229 -17.96 -18.83 -7.45
CA GLN A 229 -16.65 -19.50 -7.41
C GLN A 229 -16.19 -19.89 -8.82
N LYS A 230 -17.06 -20.48 -9.63
CA LYS A 230 -16.76 -20.82 -11.03
C LYS A 230 -16.36 -19.58 -11.84
N SER A 231 -17.07 -18.47 -11.67
CA SER A 231 -16.77 -17.21 -12.37
C SER A 231 -15.42 -16.65 -11.92
N LYS A 232 -15.13 -16.68 -10.62
CA LYS A 232 -13.84 -16.27 -10.06
C LYS A 232 -12.71 -17.16 -10.59
N ASP A 233 -12.88 -18.48 -10.58
CA ASP A 233 -11.88 -19.45 -11.03
C ASP A 233 -11.53 -19.28 -12.51
N ASN A 234 -12.52 -18.97 -13.37
CA ASN A 234 -12.27 -18.67 -14.78
C ASN A 234 -11.36 -17.45 -14.95
N VAL A 235 -11.64 -16.36 -14.22
CA VAL A 235 -10.80 -15.14 -14.25
C VAL A 235 -9.40 -15.42 -13.72
N LEU A 236 -9.27 -16.25 -12.68
CA LEU A 236 -7.97 -16.64 -12.14
C LEU A 236 -7.17 -17.54 -13.09
N GLU A 237 -7.84 -18.43 -13.84
CA GLU A 237 -7.19 -19.22 -14.89
C GLU A 237 -6.63 -18.34 -15.99
N ASP A 238 -7.37 -17.32 -16.43
CA ASP A 238 -6.86 -16.37 -17.43
C ASP A 238 -5.72 -15.51 -16.87
N SER A 239 -5.75 -15.17 -15.57
CA SER A 239 -4.64 -14.47 -14.92
C SER A 239 -3.32 -15.27 -14.95
N ARG A 240 -3.38 -16.61 -14.86
CA ARG A 240 -2.17 -17.45 -14.90
C ARG A 240 -1.41 -17.36 -16.24
N LYS A 241 -2.10 -16.98 -17.31
CA LYS A 241 -1.54 -16.94 -18.68
C LYS A 241 -0.81 -15.63 -19.00
N ILE A 242 -0.99 -14.56 -18.20
CA ILE A 242 -0.47 -13.21 -18.52
C ILE A 242 1.05 -13.21 -18.76
N PHE A 243 1.80 -13.92 -17.92
CA PHE A 243 3.27 -13.93 -17.93
C PHE A 243 3.86 -15.28 -18.36
N GLU A 244 3.07 -16.19 -18.93
CA GLU A 244 3.54 -17.52 -19.35
C GLU A 244 4.62 -17.43 -20.46
N ASP A 245 4.52 -16.43 -21.32
CA ASP A 245 5.43 -16.11 -22.42
C ASP A 245 6.58 -15.18 -22.01
N VAL A 246 6.65 -14.76 -20.74
CA VAL A 246 7.62 -13.76 -20.26
C VAL A 246 8.75 -14.42 -19.47
N HIS A 247 9.98 -14.06 -19.81
CA HIS A 247 11.14 -14.52 -19.05
C HIS A 247 11.11 -13.97 -17.61
N ALA A 248 11.45 -14.82 -16.64
CA ALA A 248 11.35 -14.49 -15.21
C ALA A 248 12.09 -13.20 -14.80
N ASP A 249 13.16 -12.84 -15.50
CA ASP A 249 13.89 -11.57 -15.26
C ASP A 249 13.04 -10.31 -15.50
N PHE A 250 11.88 -10.42 -16.15
CA PHE A 250 10.98 -9.31 -16.46
C PHE A 250 9.62 -9.39 -15.76
N CYS A 251 9.35 -10.44 -14.96
CA CYS A 251 8.08 -10.60 -14.24
C CYS A 251 8.23 -11.02 -12.76
N ASP A 252 9.39 -11.57 -12.37
CA ASP A 252 9.69 -11.89 -10.98
C ASP A 252 10.29 -10.66 -10.27
N ILE A 253 9.53 -10.11 -9.33
CA ILE A 253 9.91 -8.93 -8.55
C ILE A 253 11.26 -9.12 -7.85
N ARG A 254 11.54 -10.31 -7.30
CA ARG A 254 12.81 -10.56 -6.61
C ARG A 254 13.98 -10.51 -7.59
N LYS A 255 13.84 -11.10 -8.78
CA LYS A 255 14.90 -11.05 -9.82
C LYS A 255 15.13 -9.63 -10.33
N ILE A 256 14.05 -8.88 -10.52
CA ILE A 256 14.13 -7.48 -10.92
C ILE A 256 14.90 -6.67 -9.85
N LEU A 257 14.53 -6.82 -8.58
CA LEU A 257 15.20 -6.13 -7.47
C LEU A 257 16.66 -6.55 -7.30
N LEU A 258 17.00 -7.83 -7.51
CA LEU A 258 18.39 -8.28 -7.50
C LEU A 258 19.25 -7.59 -8.57
N LYS A 259 18.70 -7.27 -9.75
CA LYS A 259 19.41 -6.47 -10.76
C LYS A 259 19.66 -5.04 -10.31
N PHE A 260 18.68 -4.41 -9.69
CA PHE A 260 18.84 -3.07 -9.12
C PHE A 260 19.82 -3.05 -7.94
N GLN A 261 19.81 -4.09 -7.10
CA GLN A 261 20.78 -4.29 -6.02
C GLN A 261 22.20 -4.42 -6.56
N GLU A 262 22.41 -5.22 -7.61
CA GLU A 262 23.72 -5.36 -8.27
C GLU A 262 24.26 -4.00 -8.77
N TRP A 263 23.38 -3.16 -9.33
CA TRP A 263 23.75 -1.82 -9.76
C TRP A 263 24.03 -0.87 -8.60
N LYS A 264 23.24 -0.94 -7.53
CA LYS A 264 23.44 -0.16 -6.31
C LYS A 264 24.80 -0.44 -5.68
N GLU A 265 25.20 -1.71 -5.60
CA GLU A 265 26.49 -2.13 -5.04
C GLU A 265 27.67 -1.71 -5.92
N LYS A 266 27.53 -1.79 -7.25
CA LYS A 266 28.61 -1.47 -8.19
C LYS A 266 28.74 0.03 -8.50
N PHE A 267 27.64 0.77 -8.51
CA PHE A 267 27.55 2.17 -8.97
C PHE A 267 26.64 3.02 -8.06
N PRO A 268 26.95 3.17 -6.75
CA PRO A 268 26.05 3.81 -5.79
C PRO A 268 25.72 5.28 -6.13
N GLU A 269 26.70 6.08 -6.55
CA GLU A 269 26.46 7.50 -6.90
C GLU A 269 25.57 7.62 -8.14
N SER A 270 25.91 6.90 -9.22
CA SER A 270 25.10 6.92 -10.45
C SER A 270 23.71 6.32 -10.26
N TYR A 271 23.54 5.36 -9.34
CA TYR A 271 22.25 4.81 -8.96
C TYR A 271 21.36 5.88 -8.31
N CYS A 272 21.93 6.65 -7.36
CA CYS A 272 21.25 7.76 -6.71
C CYS A 272 20.91 8.88 -7.69
N ASP A 273 21.85 9.29 -8.55
CA ASP A 273 21.66 10.34 -9.57
C ASP A 273 20.56 9.99 -10.58
N ALA A 274 20.35 8.70 -10.84
CA ALA A 274 19.28 8.20 -11.70
C ALA A 274 17.90 8.16 -11.02
N TYR A 275 17.80 8.53 -9.73
CA TYR A 275 16.56 8.52 -8.93
C TYR A 275 15.84 7.16 -8.96
N ILE A 276 16.59 6.05 -8.95
CA ILE A 276 16.03 4.71 -9.14
C ILE A 276 15.03 4.36 -8.03
N SER A 277 15.38 4.62 -6.77
CA SER A 277 14.50 4.40 -5.61
C SER A 277 13.14 5.07 -5.76
N PHE A 278 13.10 6.26 -6.35
CA PHE A 278 11.85 6.98 -6.62
C PHE A 278 11.01 6.33 -7.74
N CYS A 279 11.67 5.67 -8.69
CA CYS A 279 11.03 5.04 -9.84
C CYS A 279 10.55 3.60 -9.55
N LEU A 280 11.23 2.87 -8.65
CA LEU A 280 10.92 1.48 -8.32
C LEU A 280 9.44 1.24 -7.97
N PRO A 281 8.77 2.04 -7.11
CA PRO A 281 7.36 1.82 -6.82
C PRO A 281 6.46 1.82 -8.05
N LYS A 282 6.76 2.68 -9.05
CA LYS A 282 5.99 2.75 -10.30
C LYS A 282 6.28 1.55 -11.20
N LEU A 283 7.55 1.14 -11.25
CA LEU A 283 7.99 0.00 -12.05
C LEU A 283 7.40 -1.33 -11.54
N LEU A 284 7.34 -1.50 -10.22
CA LEU A 284 6.81 -2.71 -9.58
C LEU A 284 5.28 -2.77 -9.56
N ASN A 285 4.60 -1.63 -9.69
CA ASN A 285 3.15 -1.52 -9.54
C ASN A 285 2.34 -2.54 -10.38
N PRO A 286 2.60 -2.75 -11.68
CA PRO A 286 1.86 -3.74 -12.46
C PRO A 286 2.01 -5.17 -11.93
N LEU A 287 3.21 -5.56 -11.51
CA LEU A 287 3.51 -6.88 -10.99
C LEU A 287 2.87 -7.12 -9.62
N ILE A 288 2.87 -6.11 -8.77
CA ILE A 288 2.22 -6.18 -7.46
C ILE A 288 0.71 -6.25 -7.64
N ARG A 289 0.12 -5.42 -8.52
CA ARG A 289 -1.31 -5.49 -8.85
C ARG A 289 -1.71 -6.85 -9.38
N PHE A 290 -0.88 -7.44 -10.25
CA PHE A 290 -1.06 -8.81 -10.72
C PHE A 290 -1.12 -9.83 -9.57
N GLN A 291 -0.16 -9.79 -8.64
CA GLN A 291 -0.17 -10.68 -7.46
C GLN A 291 -1.38 -10.44 -6.54
N LEU A 292 -1.92 -9.21 -6.52
CA LEU A 292 -3.09 -8.83 -5.72
C LEU A 292 -4.44 -9.07 -6.41
N ILE A 293 -4.49 -9.64 -7.63
CA ILE A 293 -5.77 -9.88 -8.35
C ILE A 293 -6.73 -10.72 -7.51
N ASN A 294 -6.26 -11.79 -6.88
CA ASN A 294 -7.08 -12.68 -6.04
C ASN A 294 -7.20 -12.23 -4.58
N TRP A 295 -6.48 -11.17 -4.19
CA TRP A 295 -6.43 -10.77 -2.79
C TRP A 295 -7.70 -10.03 -2.39
N ASN A 296 -8.35 -10.54 -1.33
CA ASN A 296 -9.58 -9.98 -0.77
C ASN A 296 -9.44 -9.81 0.75
N PRO A 297 -9.27 -8.58 1.27
CA PRO A 297 -9.10 -8.33 2.70
C PRO A 297 -10.37 -8.50 3.53
N LEU A 298 -11.52 -8.81 2.91
CA LEU A 298 -12.80 -9.01 3.60
C LEU A 298 -13.06 -10.50 3.96
N GLU A 299 -12.28 -11.44 3.42
CA GLU A 299 -12.43 -12.88 3.66
C GLU A 299 -11.71 -13.30 4.96
N GLN A 300 -12.19 -14.34 5.67
CA GLN A 300 -11.65 -14.73 7.00
C GLN A 300 -10.19 -15.20 6.97
N ASN A 301 -9.74 -15.83 5.88
CA ASN A 301 -8.39 -16.39 5.74
C ASN A 301 -7.62 -15.67 4.63
N PHE A 302 -7.71 -14.34 4.58
CA PHE A 302 -6.96 -13.57 3.61
C PHE A 302 -5.45 -13.65 3.93
N THR A 303 -4.62 -13.67 2.90
CA THR A 303 -3.16 -13.68 3.06
C THR A 303 -2.68 -12.31 3.53
N ASP A 304 -1.92 -12.28 4.62
CA ASP A 304 -1.27 -11.07 5.11
C ASP A 304 -0.24 -10.58 4.09
N LEU A 305 -0.08 -9.26 3.98
CA LEU A 305 0.80 -8.66 2.98
C LEU A 305 2.25 -9.14 3.14
N GLU A 306 2.70 -9.33 4.38
CA GLU A 306 4.05 -9.78 4.75
C GLU A 306 4.36 -11.23 4.35
N GLU A 307 3.32 -12.03 4.13
CA GLU A 307 3.49 -13.39 3.63
C GLU A 307 3.66 -13.41 2.12
N MET A 308 3.33 -12.32 1.44
CA MET A 308 3.35 -12.27 -0.02
C MET A 308 4.78 -12.15 -0.58
N PRO A 309 5.08 -12.82 -1.71
CA PRO A 309 6.41 -12.80 -2.31
C PRO A 309 6.91 -11.39 -2.64
N TRP A 310 6.03 -10.51 -3.14
CA TRP A 310 6.40 -9.14 -3.47
C TRP A 310 6.81 -8.32 -2.25
N PHE A 311 6.16 -8.52 -1.10
CA PHE A 311 6.45 -7.75 0.12
C PHE A 311 7.82 -8.14 0.65
N ARG A 312 8.05 -9.45 0.81
CA ARG A 312 9.34 -10.00 1.25
C ARG A 312 10.48 -9.60 0.32
N ALA A 313 10.25 -9.61 -1.00
CA ALA A 313 11.27 -9.19 -1.95
C ALA A 313 11.67 -7.72 -1.80
N ILE A 314 10.72 -6.83 -1.52
CA ILE A 314 11.02 -5.40 -1.27
C ILE A 314 11.66 -5.21 0.09
N GLU A 315 11.17 -5.90 1.13
CA GLU A 315 11.74 -5.86 2.48
C GLU A 315 13.21 -6.33 2.46
N GLU A 316 13.48 -7.48 1.84
CA GLU A 316 14.85 -7.99 1.62
C GLU A 316 15.74 -7.01 0.85
N PHE A 317 15.18 -6.26 -0.11
CA PHE A 317 15.90 -5.25 -0.89
C PHE A 317 16.20 -3.98 -0.07
N SER A 318 15.25 -3.52 0.74
CA SER A 318 15.40 -2.36 1.62
C SER A 318 16.33 -2.66 2.82
N ASP A 319 16.28 -3.87 3.37
CA ASP A 319 17.08 -4.33 4.51
C ASP A 319 18.50 -4.80 4.13
N ALA A 320 18.88 -4.71 2.84
CA ALA A 320 20.19 -5.14 2.33
C ALA A 320 21.38 -4.26 2.80
N LYS A 321 21.33 -3.71 4.02
CA LYS A 321 22.43 -3.04 4.72
C LYS A 321 22.64 -3.61 6.12
N ASN A 322 23.67 -4.45 6.26
CA ASN A 322 24.33 -4.70 7.54
C ASN A 322 25.86 -4.85 7.40
N ILE A 323 26.52 -4.07 6.53
CA ILE A 323 27.99 -3.98 6.51
C ILE A 323 28.46 -2.56 6.15
N SER A 324 28.17 -1.55 6.98
CA SER A 324 29.10 -0.45 7.31
C SER A 324 28.37 0.66 8.07
N GLU A 325 28.67 0.80 9.37
CA GLU A 325 28.13 1.81 10.30
C GLU A 325 28.57 3.27 10.00
N SER A 326 28.92 3.63 8.76
CA SER A 326 29.45 4.96 8.48
C SER A 326 28.86 5.60 7.22
N LYS A 327 27.66 6.15 7.36
CA LYS A 327 27.33 7.57 7.12
C LYS A 327 25.81 7.70 7.04
N ARG A 328 25.31 8.62 7.86
CA ARG A 328 23.92 9.06 7.92
C ARG A 328 23.56 9.80 6.64
N ASP A 329 22.97 9.08 5.70
CA ASP A 329 21.87 9.52 4.85
C ASP A 329 20.92 8.32 4.76
N ALA A 330 19.62 8.54 5.01
CA ALA A 330 18.62 7.47 4.91
C ALA A 330 18.71 6.87 3.51
N ASP A 331 18.80 5.54 3.40
CA ASP A 331 18.82 4.91 2.09
C ASP A 331 17.50 5.24 1.39
N PRO A 332 17.52 5.89 0.21
CA PRO A 332 16.28 6.25 -0.47
C PRO A 332 15.43 5.02 -0.84
N ASP A 333 16.02 3.82 -0.86
CA ASP A 333 15.31 2.56 -1.05
C ASP A 333 14.49 2.10 0.17
N GLU A 334 14.76 2.61 1.38
CA GLU A 334 13.96 2.33 2.58
C GLU A 334 12.50 2.81 2.42
N GLU A 335 12.27 3.84 1.60
CA GLU A 335 10.94 4.38 1.34
C GLU A 335 10.16 3.61 0.26
N VAL A 336 10.79 2.67 -0.47
CA VAL A 336 10.16 1.97 -1.59
C VAL A 336 8.94 1.20 -1.13
N LEU A 337 9.04 0.45 -0.03
CA LEU A 337 7.92 -0.31 0.53
C LEU A 337 6.76 0.62 0.94
N CYS A 338 7.05 1.70 1.65
CA CYS A 338 6.07 2.70 2.06
C CYS A 338 5.33 3.28 0.84
N ARG A 339 6.08 3.71 -0.19
CA ARG A 339 5.50 4.26 -1.43
C ARG A 339 4.67 3.23 -2.19
N VAL A 340 5.09 1.97 -2.23
CA VAL A 340 4.31 0.89 -2.83
C VAL A 340 2.99 0.69 -2.10
N ILE A 341 2.99 0.64 -0.77
CA ILE A 341 1.78 0.49 0.03
C ILE A 341 0.85 1.70 -0.22
N GLU A 342 1.37 2.92 -0.16
CA GLU A 342 0.58 4.13 -0.36
C GLU A 342 -0.03 4.26 -1.76
N LYS A 343 0.72 3.88 -2.81
CA LYS A 343 0.30 4.08 -4.21
C LYS A 343 -0.40 2.87 -4.83
N THR A 344 -0.29 1.70 -4.22
CA THR A 344 -0.83 0.44 -4.78
C THR A 344 -1.83 -0.22 -3.84
N VAL A 345 -1.45 -0.43 -2.58
CA VAL A 345 -2.25 -1.21 -1.63
C VAL A 345 -3.39 -0.38 -1.04
N LEU A 346 -3.11 0.82 -0.51
CA LEU A 346 -4.14 1.67 0.10
C LEU A 346 -5.27 2.05 -0.88
N PRO A 347 -5.01 2.39 -2.17
CA PRO A 347 -6.08 2.62 -3.14
C PRO A 347 -6.94 1.38 -3.38
N LYS A 348 -6.34 0.18 -3.39
CA LYS A 348 -7.08 -1.08 -3.54
C LYS A 348 -7.97 -1.34 -2.31
N ILE A 349 -7.44 -1.16 -1.09
CA ILE A 349 -8.26 -1.24 0.14
C ILE A 349 -9.39 -0.21 0.10
N GLY A 350 -9.11 1.01 -0.38
CA GLY A 350 -10.12 2.05 -0.59
C GLY A 350 -11.27 1.60 -1.51
N ALA A 351 -10.97 0.87 -2.59
CA ALA A 351 -11.98 0.30 -3.46
C ALA A 351 -12.85 -0.77 -2.74
N PHE A 352 -12.25 -1.62 -1.89
CA PHE A 352 -12.99 -2.56 -1.04
C PHE A 352 -13.90 -1.82 -0.05
N VAL A 353 -13.38 -0.84 0.69
CA VAL A 353 -14.13 -0.01 1.64
C VAL A 353 -15.32 0.67 0.97
N LYS A 354 -15.11 1.23 -0.22
CA LYS A 354 -16.12 1.99 -0.94
C LYS A 354 -17.24 1.11 -1.51
N ASN A 355 -16.89 -0.03 -2.11
CA ASN A 355 -17.79 -0.78 -2.99
C ASN A 355 -18.23 -2.14 -2.44
N MET A 356 -17.50 -2.73 -1.47
CA MET A 356 -17.67 -4.13 -1.08
C MET A 356 -17.89 -4.32 0.42
N TRP A 357 -17.20 -3.54 1.24
CA TRP A 357 -17.30 -3.64 2.69
C TRP A 357 -18.72 -3.29 3.17
N ASP A 358 -19.26 -4.16 4.01
CA ASP A 358 -20.48 -3.95 4.75
C ASP A 358 -20.19 -3.63 6.23
N PRO A 359 -20.44 -2.40 6.70
CA PRO A 359 -20.25 -2.03 8.11
C PRO A 359 -21.09 -2.85 9.10
N LEU A 360 -22.16 -3.51 8.65
CA LEU A 360 -22.95 -4.43 9.46
C LEU A 360 -22.32 -5.83 9.56
N SER A 361 -21.29 -6.16 8.78
CA SER A 361 -20.56 -7.43 8.91
C SER A 361 -19.39 -7.29 9.89
N THR A 362 -19.48 -7.98 11.03
CA THR A 362 -18.44 -7.92 12.08
C THR A 362 -17.15 -8.59 11.65
N SER A 363 -17.21 -9.69 10.89
CA SER A 363 -16.02 -10.36 10.36
C SER A 363 -15.26 -9.45 9.40
N GLN A 364 -15.95 -8.88 8.41
CA GLN A 364 -15.33 -7.96 7.45
C GLN A 364 -14.73 -6.73 8.15
N THR A 365 -15.46 -6.18 9.13
CA THR A 365 -14.98 -5.01 9.89
C THR A 365 -13.73 -5.33 10.69
N LYS A 366 -13.71 -6.46 11.42
CA LYS A 366 -12.53 -6.90 12.17
C LYS A 366 -11.32 -7.10 11.26
N ASN A 367 -11.50 -7.75 10.11
CA ASN A 367 -10.42 -7.99 9.16
C ASN A 367 -9.83 -6.67 8.62
N LEU A 368 -10.67 -5.70 8.25
CA LEU A 368 -10.20 -4.40 7.79
C LEU A 368 -9.48 -3.60 8.88
N VAL A 369 -10.01 -3.61 10.11
CA VAL A 369 -9.39 -2.95 11.27
C VAL A 369 -8.01 -3.56 11.55
N GLN A 370 -7.91 -4.90 11.57
CA GLN A 370 -6.64 -5.61 11.74
C GLN A 370 -5.64 -5.28 10.62
N LEU A 371 -6.08 -5.33 9.36
CA LEU A 371 -5.24 -4.99 8.22
C LEU A 371 -4.71 -3.55 8.31
N CYS A 372 -5.58 -2.60 8.68
CA CYS A 372 -5.18 -1.21 8.84
C CYS A 372 -4.18 -1.03 9.99
N ASN A 373 -4.39 -1.70 11.14
CA ASN A 373 -3.43 -1.69 12.24
C ASN A 373 -2.07 -2.26 11.80
N ASN A 374 -2.05 -3.42 11.14
CA ASN A 374 -0.82 -4.05 10.67
C ASN A 374 -0.04 -3.13 9.71
N ILE A 375 -0.74 -2.47 8.77
CA ILE A 375 -0.11 -1.53 7.84
C ILE A 375 0.40 -0.29 8.58
N PHE A 376 -0.41 0.31 9.46
CA PHE A 376 -0.08 1.61 10.05
C PHE A 376 0.86 1.53 11.25
N GLU A 377 0.86 0.46 12.03
CA GLU A 377 1.82 0.24 13.12
C GLU A 377 3.23 0.04 12.55
N LYS A 378 3.36 -0.68 11.44
CA LYS A 378 4.66 -0.94 10.79
C LYS A 378 5.18 0.26 9.99
N GLN A 379 4.28 1.07 9.45
CA GLN A 379 4.64 2.32 8.74
C GLN A 379 5.07 3.47 9.67
N VAL A 380 4.99 3.33 11.00
CA VAL A 380 5.47 4.35 11.96
C VAL A 380 6.97 4.68 11.78
N LEU A 381 7.72 3.84 11.05
CA LEU A 381 9.13 4.08 10.73
C LEU A 381 9.36 5.16 9.65
N SER A 382 8.37 5.52 8.82
CA SER A 382 8.50 6.69 7.93
C SER A 382 8.21 7.98 8.72
N ARG A 383 9.18 8.37 9.55
CA ARG A 383 9.20 9.63 10.30
C ARG A 383 8.82 10.82 9.40
N ASN A 384 7.66 11.42 9.69
CA ASN A 384 7.37 12.88 9.62
C ASN A 384 6.26 13.38 8.69
N GLU A 385 5.52 12.57 7.93
CA GLU A 385 4.37 13.09 7.16
C GLU A 385 3.10 12.29 7.41
N ARG A 386 2.00 13.01 7.72
CA ARG A 386 0.65 12.43 7.62
C ARG A 386 0.46 11.99 6.18
N SER A 387 0.44 10.68 5.93
CA SER A 387 0.28 10.19 4.56
C SER A 387 -1.13 10.54 4.08
N ARG A 388 -1.22 11.37 3.03
CA ARG A 388 -2.49 11.77 2.41
C ARG A 388 -3.33 10.54 2.04
N ALA A 389 -2.68 9.46 1.60
CA ALA A 389 -3.34 8.20 1.26
C ALA A 389 -4.02 7.53 2.48
N LYS A 390 -3.41 7.59 3.67
CA LYS A 390 -4.05 7.13 4.93
C LYS A 390 -5.26 8.00 5.27
N GLU A 391 -5.12 9.33 5.21
CA GLU A 391 -6.23 10.25 5.48
C GLU A 391 -7.40 10.03 4.52
N GLU A 392 -7.13 9.87 3.23
CA GLU A 392 -8.13 9.55 2.20
C GLU A 392 -8.83 8.21 2.50
N LEU A 393 -8.08 7.17 2.90
CA LEU A 393 -8.67 5.89 3.29
C LEU A 393 -9.57 6.02 4.52
N MET A 394 -9.11 6.71 5.57
CA MET A 394 -9.92 6.92 6.78
C MET A 394 -11.19 7.72 6.49
N ASN A 395 -11.11 8.73 5.61
CA ASN A 395 -12.28 9.48 5.16
C ASN A 395 -13.28 8.58 4.41
N MET A 396 -12.80 7.65 3.57
CA MET A 396 -13.68 6.67 2.91
C MET A 396 -14.36 5.73 3.90
N VAL A 397 -13.64 5.28 4.93
CA VAL A 397 -14.19 4.44 6.02
C VAL A 397 -15.31 5.19 6.76
N VAL A 398 -15.05 6.44 7.18
CA VAL A 398 -16.04 7.30 7.84
C VAL A 398 -17.27 7.53 6.96
N LEU A 399 -17.07 7.83 5.67
CA LEU A 399 -18.19 8.04 4.75
C LEU A 399 -19.02 6.77 4.56
N ARG A 400 -18.38 5.60 4.47
CA ARG A 400 -19.06 4.31 4.35
C ARG A 400 -19.88 3.98 5.59
N MET A 401 -19.31 4.16 6.79
CA MET A 401 -20.03 3.99 8.06
C MET A 401 -21.21 4.95 8.16
N LYS A 402 -21.00 6.23 7.86
CA LYS A 402 -22.06 7.25 7.85
C LYS A 402 -23.23 6.84 6.96
N LYS A 403 -22.93 6.38 5.73
CA LYS A 403 -23.95 5.90 4.79
C LYS A 403 -24.76 4.75 5.38
N SER A 404 -24.13 3.77 6.02
CA SER A 404 -24.86 2.66 6.67
C SER A 404 -25.67 3.10 7.89
N VAL A 405 -25.19 4.06 8.68
CA VAL A 405 -25.99 4.65 9.77
C VAL A 405 -27.26 5.33 9.23
N GLU A 406 -27.15 6.03 8.11
CA GLU A 406 -28.26 6.80 7.51
C GLU A 406 -29.25 5.92 6.72
N GLU A 407 -28.76 4.92 5.98
CA GLU A 407 -29.56 4.12 5.05
C GLU A 407 -30.00 2.76 5.60
N ASP A 408 -29.22 2.13 6.49
CA ASP A 408 -29.44 0.74 6.91
C ASP A 408 -30.03 0.61 8.34
N VAL A 409 -30.01 1.69 9.14
CA VAL A 409 -30.55 1.70 10.51
C VAL A 409 -32.02 2.11 10.51
N PHE A 410 -32.86 1.19 11.01
CA PHE A 410 -34.29 1.41 11.17
C PHE A 410 -34.77 0.61 12.37
N ILE A 411 -35.29 1.29 13.39
CA ILE A 411 -35.92 0.70 14.58
C ILE A 411 -37.35 1.27 14.66
N PRO A 412 -38.39 0.45 14.40
CA PRO A 412 -39.77 0.91 14.47
C PRO A 412 -40.18 1.23 15.91
N LEU A 413 -41.11 2.16 16.08
CA LEU A 413 -41.76 2.46 17.36
C LEU A 413 -43.19 1.93 17.33
N TYR A 414 -43.55 1.18 18.36
CA TYR A 414 -44.89 0.61 18.52
C TYR A 414 -45.51 1.10 19.83
N PRO A 415 -46.86 1.17 19.92
CA PRO A 415 -47.55 1.41 21.18
C PRO A 415 -47.18 0.36 22.22
N LYS A 416 -47.08 0.75 23.49
CA LYS A 416 -46.68 -0.14 24.60
C LYS A 416 -47.53 -1.42 24.66
N SER A 417 -48.84 -1.29 24.46
CA SER A 417 -49.79 -2.41 24.43
C SER A 417 -49.44 -3.49 23.38
N THR A 418 -48.76 -3.13 22.29
CA THR A 418 -48.40 -4.06 21.20
C THR A 418 -47.08 -4.78 21.44
N VAL A 419 -46.22 -4.22 22.30
CA VAL A 419 -44.89 -4.75 22.63
C VAL A 419 -44.78 -5.31 24.05
N GLU A 420 -45.81 -5.16 24.87
CA GLU A 420 -45.90 -5.78 26.21
C GLU A 420 -45.75 -7.31 26.13
N ASP A 421 -46.34 -7.94 25.11
CA ASP A 421 -46.09 -9.35 24.81
C ASP A 421 -44.79 -9.51 24.02
N LYS A 422 -43.73 -9.99 24.68
CA LYS A 422 -42.44 -10.32 24.04
C LYS A 422 -42.54 -11.37 22.93
N SER A 423 -43.61 -12.15 22.91
CA SER A 423 -43.85 -13.14 21.87
C SER A 423 -44.45 -12.54 20.59
N SER A 424 -44.92 -11.29 20.65
CA SER A 424 -45.55 -10.58 19.53
C SER A 424 -44.58 -10.34 18.38
N LEU A 425 -45.12 -10.27 17.16
CA LEU A 425 -44.31 -9.98 15.95
C LEU A 425 -43.66 -8.60 16.03
N CYS A 426 -44.37 -7.61 16.57
CA CYS A 426 -43.86 -6.24 16.73
C CYS A 426 -42.69 -6.16 17.70
N SER A 427 -42.78 -6.83 18.86
CA SER A 427 -41.69 -6.88 19.84
C SER A 427 -40.46 -7.58 19.26
N LYS A 428 -40.63 -8.78 18.68
CA LYS A 428 -39.53 -9.52 18.05
C LYS A 428 -38.84 -8.72 16.94
N PHE A 429 -39.61 -8.07 16.08
CA PHE A 429 -39.03 -7.26 15.00
C PHE A 429 -38.29 -6.03 15.54
N GLN A 430 -38.90 -5.30 16.48
CA GLN A 430 -38.25 -4.15 17.11
C GLN A 430 -36.94 -4.53 17.81
N ASP A 431 -36.94 -5.61 18.59
CA ASP A 431 -35.74 -6.10 19.28
C ASP A 431 -34.66 -6.52 18.28
N ARG A 432 -35.02 -7.22 17.19
CA ARG A 432 -34.06 -7.54 16.12
C ARG A 432 -33.39 -6.31 15.54
N ARG A 433 -34.18 -5.27 15.28
CA ARG A 433 -33.68 -4.02 14.74
C ARG A 433 -32.80 -3.28 15.75
N PHE A 434 -33.16 -3.31 17.03
CA PHE A 434 -32.33 -2.78 18.10
C PHE A 434 -30.96 -3.49 18.15
N TRP A 435 -30.94 -4.81 18.17
CA TRP A 435 -29.70 -5.58 18.23
C TRP A 435 -28.82 -5.44 16.98
N SER A 436 -29.43 -5.30 15.80
CA SER A 436 -28.71 -4.96 14.57
C SER A 436 -28.04 -3.58 14.66
N ALA A 437 -28.70 -2.59 15.25
CA ALA A 437 -28.11 -1.27 15.48
C ALA A 437 -27.02 -1.28 16.56
N VAL A 438 -27.16 -2.08 17.64
CA VAL A 438 -26.09 -2.30 18.64
C VAL A 438 -24.88 -2.96 18.00
N LYS A 439 -25.09 -3.93 17.09
CA LYS A 439 -24.01 -4.55 16.34
C LYS A 439 -23.27 -3.54 15.46
N LEU A 440 -24.00 -2.67 14.76
CA LEU A 440 -23.39 -1.60 13.97
C LEU A 440 -22.61 -0.63 14.87
N LEU A 441 -23.15 -0.29 16.04
CA LEU A 441 -22.43 0.51 17.05
C LEU A 441 -21.11 -0.16 17.42
N SER A 442 -21.13 -1.44 17.80
CA SER A 442 -19.93 -2.21 18.12
C SER A 442 -18.91 -2.16 16.96
N ASN A 443 -19.35 -2.41 15.73
CA ASN A 443 -18.49 -2.38 14.55
C ASN A 443 -17.90 -0.98 14.25
N VAL A 444 -18.67 0.10 14.44
CA VAL A 444 -18.19 1.48 14.29
C VAL A 444 -17.11 1.78 15.33
N LEU A 445 -17.31 1.33 16.57
CA LEU A 445 -16.37 1.58 17.67
C LEU A 445 -15.08 0.76 17.56
N LEU A 446 -15.04 -0.32 16.77
CA LEU A 446 -13.78 -1.03 16.46
C LEU A 446 -12.76 -0.17 15.72
N TRP A 447 -13.18 0.93 15.07
CA TRP A 447 -12.30 1.85 14.37
C TRP A 447 -11.62 2.89 15.28
N ASP A 448 -11.97 2.87 16.56
CA ASP A 448 -11.34 3.68 17.60
C ASP A 448 -9.83 3.39 17.66
N GLY A 449 -9.00 4.40 17.36
CA GLY A 449 -7.54 4.31 17.40
C GLY A 449 -6.89 4.32 16.03
N ILE A 450 -7.69 4.07 15.00
CA ILE A 450 -7.29 4.18 13.60
C ILE A 450 -7.88 5.45 12.98
N VAL A 451 -9.20 5.64 13.18
CA VAL A 451 -9.94 6.83 12.76
C VAL A 451 -9.88 7.89 13.85
N GLN A 452 -10.02 9.16 13.48
CA GLN A 452 -10.09 10.27 14.43
C GLN A 452 -11.22 10.07 15.44
N GLU A 453 -10.89 10.23 16.73
CA GLU A 453 -11.79 9.98 17.86
C GLU A 453 -13.11 10.75 17.75
N ASP A 454 -13.08 12.03 17.36
CA ASP A 454 -14.27 12.86 17.18
C ASP A 454 -15.23 12.29 16.13
N ALA A 455 -14.72 11.72 15.05
CA ALA A 455 -15.54 11.12 14.00
C ALA A 455 -16.20 9.80 14.47
N VAL A 456 -15.46 8.98 15.22
CA VAL A 456 -15.98 7.72 15.79
C VAL A 456 -17.03 8.03 16.87
N ARG A 457 -16.79 9.03 17.73
CA ARG A 457 -17.76 9.50 18.73
C ARG A 457 -19.01 10.08 18.11
N ASP A 458 -18.89 10.93 17.09
CA ASP A 458 -20.05 11.49 16.39
C ASP A 458 -20.90 10.38 15.74
N LEU A 459 -20.28 9.42 15.05
CA LEU A 459 -21.01 8.32 14.42
C LEU A 459 -21.63 7.36 15.45
N GLY A 460 -20.85 6.92 16.44
CA GLY A 460 -21.28 5.94 17.44
C GLY A 460 -22.24 6.51 18.50
N LEU A 461 -21.86 7.62 19.14
CA LEU A 461 -22.61 8.18 20.26
C LEU A 461 -23.74 9.11 19.79
N SER A 462 -23.43 10.07 18.92
CA SER A 462 -24.43 11.06 18.49
C SER A 462 -25.41 10.48 17.47
N LYS A 463 -24.91 9.88 16.39
CA LYS A 463 -25.74 9.45 15.26
C LYS A 463 -26.34 8.05 15.39
N LEU A 464 -25.76 7.15 16.19
CA LEU A 464 -26.31 5.82 16.45
C LEU A 464 -27.00 5.73 17.81
N LEU A 465 -26.24 5.92 18.90
CA LEU A 465 -26.78 5.78 20.25
C LEU A 465 -27.90 6.78 20.53
N ASN A 466 -27.61 8.08 20.47
CA ASN A 466 -28.59 9.11 20.84
C ASN A 466 -29.77 9.21 19.87
N ARG A 467 -29.53 9.03 18.56
CA ARG A 467 -30.57 9.16 17.54
C ARG A 467 -31.49 7.94 17.43
N TYR A 468 -30.97 6.72 17.53
CA TYR A 468 -31.74 5.49 17.25
C TYR A 468 -31.91 4.60 18.49
N LEU A 469 -30.82 4.26 19.18
CA LEU A 469 -30.86 3.26 20.26
C LEU A 469 -31.53 3.80 21.53
N LEU A 470 -31.19 5.04 21.92
CA LEU A 470 -31.64 5.64 23.17
C LEU A 470 -33.16 5.74 23.24
N LEU A 471 -33.83 6.06 22.13
CA LEU A 471 -35.29 6.13 22.10
C LEU A 471 -35.95 4.78 22.37
N ASN A 472 -35.37 3.67 21.91
CA ASN A 472 -35.88 2.34 22.22
C ASN A 472 -35.64 1.97 23.69
N ILE A 473 -34.43 2.27 24.20
CA ILE A 473 -34.05 2.04 25.60
C ILE A 473 -34.97 2.81 26.55
N LEU A 474 -35.23 4.09 26.29
CA LEU A 474 -36.14 4.94 27.09
C LEU A 474 -37.57 4.40 27.15
N ASN A 475 -38.03 3.69 26.11
CA ASN A 475 -39.36 3.11 26.05
C ASN A 475 -39.43 1.70 26.64
N THR A 476 -38.29 1.07 26.95
CA THR A 476 -38.22 -0.24 27.56
C THR A 476 -38.43 -0.11 29.09
N PRO A 477 -39.37 -0.84 29.70
CA PRO A 477 -39.59 -0.79 31.15
C PRO A 477 -38.32 -1.17 31.94
N PRO A 478 -38.05 -0.54 33.09
CA PRO A 478 -36.93 -0.94 33.96
C PRO A 478 -37.09 -2.41 34.39
N GLY A 479 -36.03 -3.20 34.18
CA GLY A 479 -35.98 -4.64 34.45
C GLY A 479 -34.84 -5.29 33.69
N LEU A 480 -34.75 -6.62 33.73
CA LEU A 480 -33.64 -7.39 33.16
C LEU A 480 -33.39 -7.07 31.67
N ASP A 481 -34.43 -6.88 30.87
CA ASP A 481 -34.33 -6.54 29.44
C ASP A 481 -33.66 -5.19 29.19
N SER A 482 -34.09 -4.16 29.94
CA SER A 482 -33.52 -2.81 29.84
C SER A 482 -32.07 -2.80 30.30
N ILE A 483 -31.75 -3.54 31.37
CA ILE A 483 -30.38 -3.67 31.90
C ILE A 483 -29.49 -4.37 30.89
N GLU A 484 -29.95 -5.46 30.26
CA GLU A 484 -29.20 -6.17 29.23
C GLU A 484 -28.89 -5.28 28.02
N LYS A 485 -29.90 -4.56 27.51
CA LYS A 485 -29.72 -3.58 26.43
C LYS A 485 -28.71 -2.49 26.79
N CYS A 486 -28.81 -1.93 27.99
CA CYS A 486 -27.86 -0.93 28.48
C CYS A 486 -26.44 -1.51 28.65
N ASN A 487 -26.32 -2.72 29.20
CA ASN A 487 -25.06 -3.41 29.42
C ASN A 487 -24.33 -3.63 28.09
N LYS A 488 -25.04 -4.10 27.06
CA LYS A 488 -24.47 -4.32 25.73
C LYS A 488 -24.00 -3.03 25.07
N VAL A 489 -24.72 -1.91 25.26
CA VAL A 489 -24.25 -0.59 24.79
C VAL A 489 -22.96 -0.20 25.50
N VAL A 490 -22.91 -0.30 26.84
CA VAL A 490 -21.72 0.05 27.63
C VAL A 490 -20.53 -0.85 27.28
N ALA A 491 -20.76 -2.14 27.04
CA ALA A 491 -19.73 -3.10 26.68
C ALA A 491 -19.08 -2.81 25.31
N CYS A 492 -19.72 -2.03 24.44
CA CYS A 492 -19.14 -1.59 23.17
C CYS A 492 -18.17 -0.40 23.33
N LEU A 493 -18.24 0.34 24.44
CA LEU A 493 -17.52 1.61 24.59
C LEU A 493 -16.03 1.38 24.87
N PRO A 494 -15.12 2.04 24.15
CA PRO A 494 -13.68 1.94 24.43
C PRO A 494 -13.30 2.49 25.80
N GLU A 495 -12.58 1.69 26.60
CA GLU A 495 -12.18 2.08 27.96
C GLU A 495 -11.31 3.35 27.98
N ARG A 496 -10.48 3.55 26.95
CA ARG A 496 -9.56 4.69 26.85
C ARG A 496 -10.27 6.05 26.77
N TRP A 497 -11.52 6.10 26.31
CA TRP A 497 -12.31 7.33 26.29
C TRP A 497 -12.59 7.90 27.69
N PHE A 498 -12.38 7.08 28.72
CA PHE A 498 -12.72 7.39 30.10
C PHE A 498 -11.48 7.55 31.01
N GLN A 499 -10.26 7.47 30.46
CA GLN A 499 -9.02 7.51 31.26
C GLN A 499 -8.62 8.95 31.66
N ASP A 500 -8.83 9.95 30.79
CA ASP A 500 -8.36 11.33 31.00
C ASP A 500 -9.44 12.30 31.48
N LEU A 501 -10.59 11.80 31.93
CA LEU A 501 -11.71 12.64 32.41
C LEU A 501 -11.38 13.23 33.79
N LYS A 502 -11.06 14.54 33.80
CA LYS A 502 -10.55 15.28 34.98
C LYS A 502 -11.60 15.62 36.05
N SER A 503 -12.87 15.43 35.75
CA SER A 503 -14.00 15.57 36.66
C SER A 503 -14.75 14.25 36.65
N GLY A 504 -15.36 13.81 37.76
CA GLY A 504 -16.18 12.59 37.86
C GLY A 504 -17.45 12.58 36.99
N SER A 505 -17.44 13.34 35.90
CA SER A 505 -18.42 13.48 34.84
C SER A 505 -18.02 12.65 33.62
N THR A 506 -19.00 11.95 33.07
CA THR A 506 -18.89 11.19 31.81
C THR A 506 -18.75 12.08 30.57
N LEU A 507 -18.67 11.48 29.38
CA LEU A 507 -18.67 12.17 28.09
C LEU A 507 -19.99 12.94 27.86
N PRO A 508 -19.96 14.14 27.26
CA PRO A 508 -21.17 14.94 26.99
C PRO A 508 -22.26 14.20 26.22
N GLU A 509 -21.87 13.37 25.26
CA GLU A 509 -22.78 12.59 24.41
C GLU A 509 -23.50 11.48 25.19
N LEU A 510 -22.98 11.06 26.35
CA LEU A 510 -23.55 10.01 27.20
C LEU A 510 -24.48 10.54 28.28
N LEU A 511 -24.65 11.86 28.42
CA LEU A 511 -25.43 12.45 29.51
C LEU A 511 -26.88 11.97 29.55
N ASN A 512 -27.58 11.94 28.40
CA ASN A 512 -28.96 11.47 28.34
C ASN A 512 -29.08 9.98 28.67
N PHE A 513 -28.10 9.18 28.26
CA PHE A 513 -28.04 7.76 28.57
C PHE A 513 -27.81 7.54 30.08
N CYS A 514 -26.91 8.32 30.70
CA CYS A 514 -26.67 8.26 32.14
C CYS A 514 -27.88 8.71 32.96
N GLN A 515 -28.60 9.73 32.50
CA GLN A 515 -29.86 10.16 33.14
C GLN A 515 -30.92 9.04 33.09
N HIS A 516 -31.01 8.31 31.97
CA HIS A 516 -31.90 7.15 31.88
C HIS A 516 -31.49 6.05 32.87
N LEU A 517 -30.20 5.68 32.93
CA LEU A 517 -29.70 4.70 33.90
C LEU A 517 -30.02 5.13 35.34
N LEU A 518 -29.83 6.39 35.70
CA LEU A 518 -30.20 6.91 37.02
C LEU A 518 -31.70 6.74 37.29
N GLN A 519 -32.56 7.04 36.31
CA GLN A 519 -34.01 6.85 36.46
C GLN A 519 -34.40 5.37 36.59
N CYS A 520 -33.71 4.47 35.90
CA CYS A 520 -33.86 3.03 36.05
C CYS A 520 -33.46 2.58 37.45
N ALA A 521 -32.29 3.01 37.94
CA ALA A 521 -31.82 2.71 39.30
C ALA A 521 -32.83 3.17 40.36
N ARG A 522 -33.35 4.40 40.25
CA ARG A 522 -34.39 4.93 41.16
C ARG A 522 -35.67 4.09 41.14
N THR A 523 -36.11 3.68 39.95
CA THR A 523 -37.33 2.86 39.80
C THR A 523 -37.16 1.45 40.39
N LEU A 524 -36.03 0.81 40.10
CA LEU A 524 -35.69 -0.52 40.59
C LEU A 524 -35.51 -0.54 42.10
N TYR A 525 -34.84 0.47 42.66
CA TYR A 525 -34.65 0.60 44.10
C TYR A 525 -35.99 0.75 44.83
N LYS A 526 -36.87 1.65 44.35
CA LYS A 526 -38.23 1.83 44.89
C LYS A 526 -39.08 0.56 44.81
N SER A 527 -38.76 -0.34 43.90
CA SER A 527 -39.44 -1.61 43.68
C SER A 527 -38.77 -2.79 44.41
N ASN A 528 -37.76 -2.53 45.27
CA ASN A 528 -36.98 -3.52 46.03
C ASN A 528 -36.16 -4.51 45.17
N HIS A 529 -35.71 -4.10 43.98
CA HIS A 529 -34.84 -4.89 43.10
C HIS A 529 -33.36 -4.51 43.30
N SER A 530 -32.80 -4.85 44.47
CA SER A 530 -31.48 -4.35 44.88
C SER A 530 -30.32 -4.81 44.01
N LYS A 531 -30.35 -6.06 43.51
CA LYS A 531 -29.30 -6.60 42.63
C LYS A 531 -29.29 -5.87 41.28
N GLU A 532 -30.47 -5.67 40.72
CA GLU A 532 -30.67 -4.96 39.46
C GLU A 532 -30.29 -3.48 39.60
N THR A 533 -30.56 -2.86 40.77
CA THR A 533 -30.05 -1.51 41.07
C THR A 533 -28.53 -1.47 41.08
N GLU A 534 -27.87 -2.43 41.73
CA GLU A 534 -26.40 -2.51 41.78
C GLU A 534 -25.80 -2.68 40.38
N GLU A 535 -26.39 -3.51 39.53
CA GLU A 535 -25.98 -3.68 38.12
C GLU A 535 -26.06 -2.38 37.33
N VAL A 536 -27.14 -1.60 37.50
CA VAL A 536 -27.28 -0.29 36.83
C VAL A 536 -26.26 0.73 37.34
N LEU A 537 -25.97 0.74 38.64
CA LEU A 537 -24.92 1.60 39.21
C LEU A 537 -23.53 1.21 38.68
N LEU A 538 -23.24 -0.08 38.53
CA LEU A 538 -22.00 -0.57 37.90
C LEU A 538 -21.86 -0.08 36.45
N LEU A 539 -22.96 -0.04 35.68
CA LEU A 539 -22.95 0.53 34.33
C LEU A 539 -22.59 2.03 34.33
N LEU A 540 -23.14 2.81 35.27
CA LEU A 540 -22.81 4.23 35.43
C LEU A 540 -21.33 4.44 35.82
N VAL A 541 -20.78 3.58 36.68
CA VAL A 541 -19.35 3.62 37.05
C VAL A 541 -18.47 3.30 35.83
N LYS A 542 -18.82 2.29 35.03
CA LYS A 542 -18.07 1.94 33.81
C LYS A 542 -17.94 3.10 32.82
N VAL A 543 -18.96 3.96 32.72
CA VAL A 543 -18.93 5.16 31.87
C VAL A 543 -18.43 6.42 32.59
N LYS A 544 -17.80 6.26 33.78
CA LYS A 544 -17.28 7.34 34.64
C LYS A 544 -18.30 8.41 35.01
N ALA A 545 -19.58 8.05 35.13
CA ALA A 545 -20.61 8.93 35.68
C ALA A 545 -20.59 8.91 37.22
N LEU A 546 -19.42 9.13 37.82
CA LEU A 546 -19.18 8.91 39.26
C LEU A 546 -20.01 9.86 40.13
N GLN A 547 -20.12 11.13 39.75
CA GLN A 547 -20.94 12.10 40.49
C GLN A 547 -22.41 11.67 40.58
N ILE A 548 -22.94 11.11 39.48
CA ILE A 548 -24.33 10.63 39.43
C ILE A 548 -24.54 9.46 40.41
N VAL A 549 -23.53 8.58 40.54
CA VAL A 549 -23.57 7.44 41.47
C VAL A 549 -23.42 7.91 42.92
N GLU A 550 -22.51 8.85 43.19
CA GLU A 550 -22.33 9.46 44.52
C GLU A 550 -23.62 10.13 45.00
N ASP A 551 -24.24 10.96 44.16
CA ASP A 551 -25.50 11.64 44.46
C ASP A 551 -26.62 10.64 44.78
N PHE A 552 -26.69 9.51 44.04
CA PHE A 552 -27.67 8.45 44.29
C PHE A 552 -27.41 7.73 45.63
N ILE A 553 -26.15 7.42 45.94
CA ILE A 553 -25.78 6.76 47.20
C ILE A 553 -26.12 7.66 48.39
N GLU A 554 -25.88 8.97 48.28
CA GLU A 554 -26.26 9.95 49.30
C GLU A 554 -27.78 10.10 49.43
N GLU A 555 -28.52 10.18 48.32
CA GLU A 555 -29.99 10.27 48.27
C GLU A 555 -30.65 9.11 49.04
N TYR A 556 -30.15 7.89 48.86
CA TYR A 556 -30.72 6.66 49.46
C TYR A 556 -29.96 6.14 50.68
N LYS A 557 -28.90 6.83 51.12
CA LYS A 557 -28.04 6.47 52.27
C LYS A 557 -27.43 5.05 52.16
N LEU A 558 -26.96 4.68 50.96
CA LEU A 558 -26.45 3.35 50.64
C LEU A 558 -24.92 3.26 50.78
N GLU A 559 -24.39 3.61 51.96
CA GLU A 559 -22.94 3.71 52.22
C GLU A 559 -22.13 2.46 51.87
N HIS A 560 -22.74 1.27 51.96
CA HIS A 560 -22.09 0.00 51.60
C HIS A 560 -21.71 -0.08 50.10
N LEU A 561 -22.42 0.65 49.24
CA LEU A 561 -22.17 0.69 47.80
C LEU A 561 -21.07 1.69 47.39
N LYS A 562 -20.52 2.48 48.33
CA LYS A 562 -19.37 3.37 48.02
C LYS A 562 -18.13 2.59 47.55
N SER A 563 -18.06 1.30 47.87
CA SER A 563 -17.01 0.39 47.39
C SER A 563 -17.00 0.23 45.87
N ILE A 564 -18.14 0.44 45.20
CA ILE A 564 -18.31 0.27 43.74
C ILE A 564 -17.69 1.43 42.94
N ILE A 565 -17.49 2.60 43.57
CA ILE A 565 -16.90 3.80 42.94
C ILE A 565 -15.36 3.69 42.87
N ARG A 566 -14.75 2.85 43.71
CA ARG A 566 -13.30 2.62 43.75
C ARG A 566 -12.85 1.70 42.63
#